data_AF-A0A511MC04-F1
#
_entry.id   AF-A0A511MC04-F1
#
_cell.length_a   1.000
_cell.length_b   1.000
_cell.length_c   1.000
_cell.angle_alpha   90.00
_cell.angle_beta   90.00
_cell.angle_gamma   90.00
#
_symmetry.space_group_name_H-M   'P 1'
#
loop_
_entity.id
_entity.type
_entity.pdbx_description
1 polymer ?
#
loop_
_entity_poly.entity_id
_entity_poly.type
_entity_poly.pdbx_seq_one_letter_code
_entity_poly.pdbx_strand_id
1 'polypeptide(L)'
;MVDAHRDAVEADLIRAGVRLRDVGSESFNWHDLLVLVRQSPRESALMSVMHPEVTRWGQGEFLLAELIDLASLLLWAKTKDGAKNRNRPRPYPRPGVDDPGSRRVSGHAVPMNEVRDRLRALRTQNQGR
;
A
#
# COMPACT_ATOMS: atom_id res chain seq x y z
N MET A 1 -23.57 -13.67 3.92
CA MET A 1 -22.28 -13.69 3.20
C MET A 1 -22.49 -13.76 1.70
N VAL A 2 -23.23 -14.76 1.17
CA VAL A 2 -23.56 -14.82 -0.27
C VAL A 2 -24.50 -13.69 -0.69
N ASP A 3 -25.57 -13.36 0.07
CA ASP A 3 -26.49 -12.28 -0.34
C ASP A 3 -25.85 -10.88 -0.40
N ALA A 4 -24.82 -10.63 0.42
CA ALA A 4 -24.11 -9.34 0.43
C ALA A 4 -23.08 -9.22 -0.71
N HIS A 5 -22.62 -10.34 -1.27
CA HIS A 5 -21.55 -10.40 -2.28
C HIS A 5 -21.92 -11.28 -3.47
N ARG A 6 -23.22 -11.46 -3.72
CA ARG A 6 -23.75 -12.40 -4.72
C ARG A 6 -23.19 -12.10 -6.09
N ASP A 7 -23.21 -10.83 -6.47
CA ASP A 7 -22.74 -10.37 -7.79
C ASP A 7 -21.23 -10.59 -7.96
N ALA A 8 -20.45 -10.46 -6.89
CA ALA A 8 -19.01 -10.71 -6.92
C ALA A 8 -18.71 -12.21 -7.11
N VAL A 9 -19.42 -13.08 -6.38
CA VAL A 9 -19.33 -14.53 -6.58
C VAL A 9 -19.77 -14.91 -7.99
N GLU A 10 -20.91 -14.41 -8.45
CA GLU A 10 -21.43 -14.69 -9.80
C GLU A 10 -20.44 -14.23 -10.88
N ALA A 11 -19.82 -13.06 -10.73
CA ALA A 11 -18.80 -12.56 -11.66
C ALA A 11 -17.56 -13.48 -11.74
N ASP A 12 -17.12 -14.03 -10.62
CA ASP A 12 -15.99 -14.97 -10.57
C ASP A 12 -16.34 -16.32 -11.20
N LEU A 13 -17.55 -16.83 -10.92
CA LEU A 13 -18.06 -18.04 -11.56
C LEU A 13 -18.14 -17.88 -13.09
N ILE A 14 -18.67 -16.74 -13.57
CA ILE A 14 -18.77 -16.43 -15.01
C ILE A 14 -17.39 -16.40 -15.65
N ARG A 15 -16.38 -15.82 -15.00
CA ARG A 15 -14.99 -15.82 -15.47
C ARG A 15 -14.39 -17.22 -15.53
N ALA A 16 -14.76 -18.10 -14.60
CA ALA A 16 -14.39 -19.50 -14.61
C ALA A 16 -15.19 -20.35 -15.61
N GLY A 17 -16.17 -19.78 -16.31
CA GLY A 17 -17.00 -20.46 -17.31
C GLY A 17 -18.20 -21.23 -16.74
N VAL A 18 -18.55 -21.02 -15.47
CA VAL A 18 -19.70 -21.66 -14.80
C VAL A 18 -20.69 -20.60 -14.31
N ARG A 19 -21.90 -20.99 -13.90
CA ARG A 19 -22.93 -20.05 -13.41
C ARG A 19 -23.43 -20.47 -12.04
N LEU A 20 -23.80 -19.50 -11.20
CA LEU A 20 -24.34 -19.79 -9.86
C LEU A 20 -25.63 -20.63 -9.93
N ARG A 21 -26.44 -20.43 -10.99
CA ARG A 21 -27.67 -21.19 -11.23
C ARG A 21 -27.46 -22.68 -11.53
N ASP A 22 -26.24 -23.09 -11.90
CA ASP A 22 -25.93 -24.48 -12.27
C ASP A 22 -25.44 -25.30 -11.06
N VAL A 23 -25.31 -24.66 -9.88
CA VAL A 23 -24.84 -25.30 -8.64
C VAL A 23 -25.82 -26.38 -8.17
N GLY A 24 -25.28 -27.57 -7.89
CA GLY A 24 -26.05 -28.75 -7.50
C GLY A 24 -26.38 -29.67 -8.69
N SER A 25 -25.91 -29.34 -9.89
CA SER A 25 -25.93 -30.25 -11.04
C SER A 25 -24.85 -31.33 -10.92
N GLU A 26 -24.95 -32.36 -11.77
CA GLU A 26 -23.93 -33.42 -11.86
C GLU A 26 -22.55 -32.89 -12.27
N SER A 27 -22.52 -31.88 -13.15
CA SER A 27 -21.29 -31.26 -13.65
C SER A 27 -20.76 -30.11 -12.82
N PHE A 28 -21.56 -29.56 -11.89
CA PHE A 28 -21.16 -28.47 -11.00
C PHE A 28 -21.91 -28.56 -9.67
N ASN A 29 -21.29 -29.21 -8.69
CA ASN A 29 -21.91 -29.48 -7.39
C ASN A 29 -21.52 -28.44 -6.33
N TRP A 30 -22.09 -28.56 -5.12
CA TRP A 30 -21.83 -27.64 -4.01
C TRP A 30 -20.36 -27.63 -3.55
N HIS A 31 -19.65 -28.75 -3.70
CA HIS A 31 -18.22 -28.83 -3.38
C HIS A 31 -17.40 -28.01 -4.38
N ASP A 32 -17.73 -28.05 -5.67
CA ASP A 32 -17.03 -27.26 -6.69
C ASP A 32 -17.19 -25.75 -6.44
N LEU A 33 -18.40 -25.30 -6.10
CA LEU A 33 -18.64 -23.92 -5.66
C LEU A 33 -17.78 -23.55 -4.45
N LEU A 34 -17.73 -24.44 -3.45
CA LEU A 34 -16.94 -24.22 -2.24
C LEU A 34 -15.44 -24.09 -2.54
N VAL A 35 -14.91 -24.91 -3.46
CA VAL A 35 -13.52 -24.85 -3.91
C VAL A 35 -13.24 -23.51 -4.59
N LEU A 36 -14.09 -23.07 -5.52
CA LEU A 36 -13.92 -21.78 -6.21
C LEU A 36 -13.94 -20.59 -5.25
N VAL A 37 -14.85 -20.61 -4.27
CA VAL A 37 -14.92 -19.55 -3.25
C VAL A 37 -13.70 -19.57 -2.32
N ARG A 38 -13.27 -20.74 -1.85
CA ARG A 38 -12.13 -20.86 -0.92
C ARG A 38 -10.77 -20.59 -1.57
N GLN A 39 -10.64 -20.90 -2.85
CA GLN A 39 -9.42 -20.73 -3.64
C GLN A 39 -9.52 -19.52 -4.58
N SER A 40 -10.41 -18.57 -4.29
CA SER A 40 -10.60 -17.39 -5.13
C SER A 40 -9.27 -16.65 -5.30
N PRO A 41 -8.83 -16.39 -6.55
CA PRO A 41 -7.58 -15.71 -6.80
C PRO A 41 -7.63 -14.30 -6.23
N ARG A 42 -6.45 -13.73 -5.97
CA ARG A 42 -6.33 -12.38 -5.39
C ARG A 42 -7.03 -11.33 -6.25
N GLU A 43 -7.05 -11.49 -7.56
CA GLU A 43 -7.66 -10.58 -8.53
C GLU A 43 -9.16 -10.86 -8.79
N SER A 44 -9.76 -11.79 -8.05
CA SER A 44 -11.19 -12.09 -8.13
C SER A 44 -12.06 -10.93 -7.64
N ALA A 45 -13.30 -10.87 -8.10
CA ALA A 45 -14.26 -9.85 -7.68
C ALA A 45 -14.62 -10.05 -6.21
N LEU A 46 -14.77 -11.30 -5.78
CA LEU A 46 -15.00 -11.64 -4.38
C LEU A 46 -13.88 -11.12 -3.49
N MET A 47 -12.62 -11.40 -3.84
CA MET A 47 -11.48 -10.89 -3.06
C MET A 47 -11.40 -9.36 -3.09
N SER A 48 -11.76 -8.73 -4.21
CA SER A 48 -11.75 -7.27 -4.34
C SER A 48 -12.75 -6.58 -3.42
N VAL A 49 -13.93 -7.17 -3.22
CA VAL A 49 -14.96 -6.63 -2.32
C VAL A 49 -14.65 -6.97 -0.86
N MET A 50 -14.14 -8.17 -0.59
CA MET A 50 -13.82 -8.63 0.78
C MET A 50 -12.56 -7.97 1.36
N HIS A 51 -11.58 -7.66 0.51
CA HIS A 51 -10.27 -7.15 0.88
C HIS A 51 -9.80 -6.04 -0.10
N PRO A 52 -10.50 -4.89 -0.15
CA PRO A 52 -10.23 -3.83 -1.13
C PRO A 52 -8.83 -3.21 -1.00
N GLU A 53 -8.26 -3.22 0.21
CA GLU A 53 -6.90 -2.76 0.49
C GLU A 53 -5.83 -3.73 -0.04
N VAL A 54 -6.06 -5.04 0.06
CA VAL A 54 -5.10 -6.08 -0.35
C VAL A 54 -5.13 -6.31 -1.86
N THR A 55 -6.28 -6.18 -2.50
CA THR A 55 -6.44 -6.41 -3.94
C THR A 55 -5.87 -5.28 -4.78
N ARG A 56 -5.92 -4.04 -4.30
CA ARG A 56 -5.29 -2.90 -5.00
C ARG A 56 -3.77 -2.91 -4.90
N TRP A 57 -3.19 -3.44 -3.82
CA TRP A 57 -1.76 -3.37 -3.55
C TRP A 57 -1.14 -4.74 -3.29
N GLY A 58 -0.42 -5.23 -4.28
CA GLY A 58 0.27 -6.52 -4.22
C GLY A 58 1.75 -6.33 -4.37
N GLN A 59 2.47 -7.45 -4.32
CA GLN A 59 3.93 -7.43 -4.45
C GLN A 59 4.36 -6.72 -5.75
N GLY A 60 3.64 -6.94 -6.85
CA GLY A 60 3.89 -6.27 -8.13
C GLY A 60 3.70 -4.75 -8.04
N GLU A 61 2.59 -4.28 -7.47
CA GLU A 61 2.31 -2.85 -7.31
C GLU A 61 3.33 -2.16 -6.40
N PHE A 62 3.76 -2.82 -5.32
CA PHE A 62 4.84 -2.31 -4.46
C PHE A 62 6.17 -2.19 -5.20
N LEU A 63 6.54 -3.21 -5.98
CA LEU A 63 7.78 -3.19 -6.77
C LEU A 63 7.73 -2.13 -7.89
N LEU A 64 6.57 -1.94 -8.52
CA LEU A 64 6.38 -0.89 -9.53
C LEU A 64 6.45 0.51 -8.91
N ALA A 65 5.84 0.71 -7.73
CA ALA A 65 5.96 1.98 -7.01
C ALA A 65 7.42 2.29 -6.65
N GLU A 66 8.17 1.29 -6.17
CA GLU A 66 9.60 1.45 -5.88
C GLU A 66 10.41 1.77 -7.15
N LEU A 67 10.11 1.12 -8.28
CA LEU A 67 10.75 1.42 -9.56
C LEU A 67 10.47 2.86 -10.01
N ILE A 68 9.23 3.34 -9.88
CA ILE A 68 8.85 4.72 -10.19
C ILE A 68 9.64 5.71 -9.30
N ASP A 69 9.78 5.41 -8.01
CA ASP A 69 10.52 6.23 -7.05
C ASP A 69 12.01 6.34 -7.43
N LEU A 70 12.64 5.19 -7.70
CA LEU A 70 14.04 5.12 -8.11
C LEU A 70 14.28 5.82 -9.46
N ALA A 71 13.39 5.61 -10.44
CA ALA A 71 13.49 6.27 -11.74
C ALA A 71 13.38 7.80 -11.63
N SER A 72 12.41 8.27 -10.85
CA SER A 72 12.22 9.71 -10.57
C SER A 72 13.44 10.30 -9.88
N LEU A 73 14.01 9.58 -8.90
CA LEU A 73 15.20 10.00 -8.19
C LEU A 73 16.44 10.07 -9.10
N LEU A 74 16.64 9.06 -9.96
CA LEU A 74 17.75 9.03 -10.92
C LEU A 74 17.66 10.16 -11.95
N LEU A 75 16.44 10.44 -12.45
CA LEU A 75 16.21 11.57 -13.35
C LEU A 75 16.51 12.89 -12.64
N TRP A 76 15.97 13.08 -11.44
CA TRP A 76 16.21 14.26 -10.62
C TRP A 76 17.70 14.48 -10.31
N ALA A 77 18.44 13.42 -10.00
CA ALA A 77 19.87 13.49 -9.69
C ALA A 77 20.71 14.04 -10.86
N LYS A 78 20.21 13.93 -12.10
CA LYS A 78 20.86 14.47 -13.31
C LYS A 78 20.54 15.94 -13.58
N THR A 79 19.72 16.59 -12.75
CA THR A 79 19.31 17.99 -12.94
C THR A 79 20.17 18.97 -12.14
N LYS A 80 20.09 20.27 -12.47
CA LYS A 80 20.68 21.35 -11.66
C LYS A 80 20.12 21.38 -10.24
N ASP A 81 18.85 21.00 -10.07
CA ASP A 81 18.19 20.93 -8.78
C ASP A 81 18.73 19.76 -7.95
N GLY A 82 19.00 18.61 -8.59
CA GLY A 82 19.71 17.48 -7.99
C GLY A 82 21.07 17.88 -7.44
N ALA A 83 21.88 18.59 -8.24
CA ALA A 83 23.19 19.08 -7.82
C ALA A 83 23.12 20.08 -6.63
N LYS A 84 21.99 20.77 -6.45
CA LYS A 84 21.75 21.71 -5.34
C LYS A 84 20.89 21.14 -4.23
N ASN A 85 20.53 19.86 -4.30
CA ASN A 85 19.61 19.17 -3.39
C ASN A 85 18.27 19.93 -3.19
N ARG A 86 17.67 20.41 -4.28
CA ARG A 86 16.38 21.11 -4.28
C ARG A 86 15.32 20.27 -4.98
N ASN A 87 14.04 20.48 -4.62
CA ASN A 87 12.89 19.89 -5.31
C ASN A 87 13.01 18.36 -5.51
N ARG A 88 13.53 17.64 -4.50
CA ARG A 88 13.65 16.18 -4.56
C ARG A 88 12.25 15.56 -4.72
N PRO A 89 12.06 14.61 -5.66
CA PRO A 89 10.77 13.98 -5.88
C PRO A 89 10.29 13.25 -4.64
N ARG A 90 8.98 13.28 -4.42
CA ARG A 90 8.34 12.51 -3.35
C ARG A 90 8.09 11.08 -3.81
N PRO A 91 8.19 10.10 -2.90
CA PRO A 91 7.78 8.73 -3.19
C PRO A 91 6.32 8.64 -3.68
N TYR A 92 6.04 7.67 -4.53
CA TYR A 92 4.71 7.34 -4.99
C TYR A 92 3.86 6.90 -3.80
N PRO A 93 2.65 7.48 -3.62
CA PRO A 93 1.82 7.21 -2.45
C PRO A 93 1.37 5.75 -2.44
N ARG A 94 1.63 5.05 -1.33
CA ARG A 94 1.31 3.64 -1.16
C ARG A 94 0.80 3.32 0.26
N PRO A 95 -0.16 2.40 0.44
CA PRO A 95 -0.70 2.03 1.74
C PRO A 95 0.39 1.56 2.69
N GLY A 96 0.23 1.91 3.97
CA GLY A 96 1.17 1.51 5.02
C GLY A 96 2.51 2.26 5.00
N VAL A 97 2.73 3.18 4.07
CA VAL A 97 3.92 4.04 4.03
C VAL A 97 3.49 5.49 4.20
N ASP A 98 3.92 6.09 5.31
CA ASP A 98 3.68 7.51 5.56
C ASP A 98 4.44 8.36 4.53
N ASP A 99 3.77 9.35 3.94
CA ASP A 99 4.45 10.34 3.09
C ASP A 99 5.45 11.12 3.98
N PRO A 100 6.76 11.09 3.72
CA PRO A 100 7.73 11.85 4.51
C PRO A 100 7.46 13.36 4.51
N GLY A 101 6.73 13.88 3.51
CA GLY A 101 6.27 15.27 3.47
C GLY A 101 5.01 15.57 4.29
N SER A 102 4.31 14.54 4.80
CA SER A 102 3.08 14.71 5.59
C SER A 102 3.35 15.09 7.04
N ARG A 103 4.54 14.76 7.57
CA ARG A 103 4.91 15.09 8.95
C ARG A 103 5.35 16.55 9.03
N ARG A 104 4.37 17.45 9.15
CA ARG A 104 4.63 18.84 9.52
C ARG A 104 5.11 18.88 10.97
N VAL A 105 6.42 19.02 11.16
CA VAL A 105 6.97 19.42 12.46
C VAL A 105 6.64 20.89 12.65
N SER A 106 5.54 21.18 13.34
CA SER A 106 5.19 22.53 13.76
C SER A 106 5.98 22.89 15.02
N GLY A 107 6.63 24.04 15.03
CA GLY A 107 7.35 24.56 16.18
C GLY A 107 7.61 26.05 16.01
N HIS A 108 7.86 26.74 17.12
CA HIS A 108 8.28 28.13 17.08
C HIS A 108 9.79 28.22 16.88
N ALA A 109 10.26 29.24 16.15
CA ALA A 109 11.68 29.49 15.99
C ALA A 109 12.30 29.81 17.36
N VAL A 110 13.35 29.07 17.72
CA VAL A 110 14.06 29.23 18.99
C VAL A 110 15.48 29.71 18.69
N PRO A 111 16.03 30.66 19.48
CA PRO A 111 17.42 31.09 19.32
C PRO A 111 18.43 29.94 19.44
N MET A 112 19.48 29.96 18.60
CA MET A 112 20.47 28.87 18.51
C MET A 112 21.24 28.59 19.82
N ASN A 113 21.36 29.58 20.70
CA ASN A 113 21.95 29.39 22.03
C ASN A 113 21.10 28.44 22.89
N GLU A 114 19.77 28.61 22.91
CA GLU A 114 18.86 27.75 23.65
C GLU A 114 18.89 26.30 23.13
N VAL A 115 18.99 26.13 21.81
CA VAL A 115 19.17 24.80 21.19
C VAL A 115 20.46 24.15 21.66
N ARG A 116 21.57 24.89 21.67
CA ARG A 116 22.88 24.38 22.12
C ARG A 116 22.87 24.00 23.59
N ASP A 117 22.21 24.78 24.43
CA ASP A 117 22.13 24.53 25.86
C ASP A 117 21.27 23.30 26.17
N ARG A 118 20.12 23.13 25.48
CA ARG A 118 19.32 21.89 25.55
C ARG A 118 20.10 20.65 25.11
N LEU A 119 20.83 20.73 23.99
CA LEU A 119 21.62 19.60 23.49
C LEU A 119 22.77 19.23 24.45
N ARG A 120 23.39 20.22 25.10
CA ARG A 120 24.41 19.98 26.14
C ARG A 120 23.80 19.27 27.36
N ALA A 121 22.66 19.75 27.85
CA ALA A 121 21.96 19.15 28.99
C ALA A 121 21.57 17.68 28.75
N LEU A 122 21.09 17.35 27.54
CA LEU A 122 20.76 15.98 27.16
C LEU A 122 22.01 15.07 27.11
N ARG A 123 23.15 15.59 26.66
CA ARG A 123 24.41 14.85 26.61
C ARG A 123 24.93 14.50 28.01
N THR A 124 24.84 15.43 28.95
CA THR A 124 25.24 15.20 30.35
C THR A 124 24.32 14.19 31.05
N GLN A 125 23.03 14.17 30.69
CA GLN A 125 22.05 13.25 31.28
C GLN A 125 22.27 11.78 30.84
N ASN A 126 22.77 11.57 29.62
CA ASN A 126 23.09 10.23 29.10
C ASN A 126 24.46 9.69 29.53
N GLN A 127 25.36 10.54 30.07
CA GLN A 127 26.68 10.10 30.56
C GLN A 127 26.70 9.73 32.05
N GLY A 128 25.63 10.04 32.80
CA GLY A 128 25.47 9.70 34.21
C GLY A 128 24.60 8.46 34.47
N ARG A 129 24.39 7.61 33.45
CA ARG A 129 23.53 6.42 33.50
C ARG A 129 24.31 5.17 33.12
#